data_AF-A0A8T6LFX7-F1
#
_entry.id   AF-A0A8T6LFX7-F1
#
_cell.length_a   1.000
_cell.length_b   1.000
_cell.length_c   1.000
_cell.angle_alpha   90.00
_cell.angle_beta   90.00
_cell.angle_gamma   90.00
#
_symmetry.space_group_name_H-M   'P 1'
#
loop_
_entity.id
_entity.type
_entity.pdbx_description
1 polymer ?
#
loop_
_entity_poly.entity_id
_entity_poly.type
_entity_poly.pdbx_seq_one_letter_code
_entity_poly.pdbx_strand_id
1 'polypeptide(L)'
;MGWFGFNGGSQLALDGAVNALAMSNILVNTNLAAAAGVVTALAVSRPILGRIDLFAGLNGALAGLVAITAGPDIVDARWAVFIGAVGAVVCTLGLKFLEQRRIDDVVGAVPAHLFAGVWGTLATSIAAGANLGVQLLGVVSVGAFVFGGSFVGWTVLEKTMGVRVSRTVEELGQDAAELGLEAYPEFVLMVDPDEGQDYRDP
;
A
#
# COMPACT_ATOMS: atom_id res chain seq x y z
N MET A 1 -2.47 -12.72 5.59
CA MET A 1 -1.84 -14.06 5.66
C MET A 1 -0.41 -14.07 5.12
N GLY A 2 -0.12 -13.61 3.90
CA GLY A 2 1.25 -13.65 3.33
C GLY A 2 2.33 -12.91 4.15
N TRP A 3 1.98 -11.81 4.83
CA TRP A 3 2.94 -11.02 5.62
C TRP A 3 3.51 -11.75 6.85
N PHE A 4 2.84 -12.80 7.33
CA PHE A 4 3.40 -13.67 8.36
C PHE A 4 4.59 -14.47 7.83
N GLY A 5 4.52 -14.94 6.58
CA GLY A 5 5.66 -15.54 5.91
C GLY A 5 6.77 -14.51 5.64
N PHE A 6 6.41 -13.28 5.25
CA PHE A 6 7.37 -12.22 4.97
C PHE A 6 8.20 -11.84 6.21
N ASN A 7 7.54 -11.36 7.27
CA ASN A 7 8.23 -10.93 8.48
C ASN A 7 8.71 -12.13 9.31
N GLY A 8 7.84 -13.09 9.60
CA GLY A 8 8.20 -14.26 10.41
C GLY A 8 9.28 -15.12 9.75
N GLY A 9 9.18 -15.32 8.44
CA GLY A 9 10.19 -16.07 7.67
C GLY A 9 11.55 -15.36 7.60
N SER A 10 11.60 -14.04 7.82
CA SER A 10 12.87 -13.30 7.90
C SER A 10 13.72 -13.68 9.12
N GLN A 11 13.18 -14.43 10.08
CA GLN A 11 13.96 -15.10 11.13
C GLN A 11 14.89 -16.18 10.56
N LEU A 12 14.57 -16.76 9.40
CA LEU A 12 15.33 -17.80 8.69
C LEU A 12 15.55 -19.11 9.46
N ALA A 13 14.98 -19.24 10.66
CA ALA A 13 15.18 -20.38 11.54
C ALA A 13 13.96 -20.59 12.46
N LEU A 14 13.68 -21.85 12.79
CA LEU A 14 12.66 -22.28 13.75
C LEU A 14 13.21 -23.41 14.66
N ASP A 15 14.52 -23.65 14.64
CA ASP A 15 15.15 -24.65 15.48
C ASP A 15 15.34 -24.12 16.91
N GLY A 16 14.86 -24.91 17.88
CA GLY A 16 14.99 -24.59 19.29
C GLY A 16 14.08 -23.45 19.78
N ALA A 17 14.07 -23.27 21.10
CA ALA A 17 13.14 -22.36 21.77
C ALA A 17 13.41 -20.88 21.45
N VAL A 18 14.67 -20.49 21.25
CA VAL A 18 15.06 -19.09 21.00
C VAL A 18 14.49 -18.60 19.66
N ASN A 19 14.70 -19.36 18.58
CA ASN A 19 14.19 -19.00 17.26
C ASN A 19 12.65 -19.04 17.19
N ALA A 20 12.03 -20.03 17.86
CA ALA A 20 10.57 -20.10 17.95
C ALA A 20 9.96 -18.89 18.67
N LEU A 21 10.58 -18.43 19.77
CA LEU A 21 10.14 -17.23 20.51
C LEU A 21 10.33 -15.96 19.70
N ALA A 22 11.48 -15.80 19.03
CA ALA A 22 11.75 -14.66 18.16
C ALA A 22 10.71 -14.57 17.03
N MET A 23 10.48 -15.68 16.32
CA MET A 23 9.48 -15.72 15.25
C MET A 23 8.06 -15.42 15.78
N SER A 24 7.70 -15.96 16.96
CA SER A 24 6.41 -15.65 17.59
C SER A 24 6.24 -14.16 17.87
N ASN A 25 7.25 -13.50 18.44
CA ASN A 25 7.22 -12.05 18.69
C ASN A 25 7.07 -11.25 17.39
N ILE A 26 7.82 -11.62 16.34
CA ILE A 26 7.73 -10.98 15.02
C ILE A 26 6.31 -11.08 14.46
N LEU A 27 5.69 -12.26 14.54
CA LEU A 27 4.32 -12.48 14.05
C LEU A 27 3.29 -11.67 14.84
N VAL A 28 3.42 -11.62 16.16
CA VAL A 28 2.55 -10.82 17.04
C VAL A 28 2.69 -9.33 16.71
N ASN A 29 3.92 -8.81 16.64
CA ASN A 29 4.19 -7.41 16.31
C ASN A 29 3.64 -7.05 14.92
N THR A 30 3.82 -7.94 13.94
CA THR A 30 3.27 -7.78 12.58
C THR A 30 1.75 -7.66 12.59
N ASN A 31 1.06 -8.55 13.31
CA ASN A 31 -0.40 -8.52 13.39
C ASN A 31 -0.93 -7.29 14.14
N LEU A 32 -0.27 -6.93 15.25
CA LEU A 32 -0.66 -5.77 16.06
C LEU A 32 -0.50 -4.47 15.28
N ALA A 33 0.59 -4.31 14.52
CA ALA A 33 0.79 -3.14 13.68
C ALA A 33 -0.27 -3.03 12.58
N ALA A 34 -0.62 -4.15 11.93
CA ALA A 34 -1.69 -4.20 10.94
C ALA A 34 -3.05 -3.79 11.53
N ALA A 35 -3.40 -4.36 12.68
CA ALA A 35 -4.65 -4.07 13.37
C ALA A 35 -4.72 -2.59 13.82
N ALA A 36 -3.62 -2.08 14.40
CA ALA A 36 -3.50 -0.68 14.77
C ALA A 36 -3.62 0.24 13.55
N GLY A 37 -3.05 -0.17 12.41
CA GLY A 37 -3.15 0.56 11.15
C GLY A 37 -4.59 0.68 10.65
N VAL A 38 -5.37 -0.41 10.64
CA VAL A 38 -6.80 -0.39 10.27
C VAL A 38 -7.59 0.54 11.18
N VAL A 39 -7.50 0.33 12.50
CA VAL A 39 -8.26 1.11 13.49
C VAL A 39 -7.93 2.59 13.37
N THR A 40 -6.64 2.92 13.22
CA THR A 40 -6.18 4.30 13.12
C THR A 40 -6.65 4.94 11.81
N ALA A 41 -6.47 4.27 10.67
CA ALA A 41 -6.92 4.78 9.37
C ALA A 41 -8.41 5.07 9.36
N LEU A 42 -9.25 4.16 9.89
CA LEU A 42 -10.69 4.39 10.01
C LEU A 42 -10.99 5.56 10.94
N ALA A 43 -10.31 5.68 12.08
CA ALA A 43 -10.49 6.79 13.00
C ALA A 43 -10.12 8.15 12.40
N VAL A 44 -9.06 8.22 11.59
CA VAL A 44 -8.58 9.47 10.97
C VAL A 44 -9.18 9.75 9.58
N SER A 45 -9.87 8.77 8.97
CA SER A 45 -10.47 8.93 7.64
C SER A 45 -11.47 10.07 7.57
N ARG A 46 -12.44 10.17 8.49
CA ARG A 46 -13.42 11.25 8.49
C ARG A 46 -12.80 12.65 8.67
N PRO A 47 -11.91 12.91 9.65
CA PRO A 47 -11.31 14.24 9.78
C PRO A 47 -10.35 14.60 8.63
N ILE A 48 -9.69 13.63 8.01
CA ILE A 48 -8.73 13.90 6.91
C ILE A 48 -9.44 13.94 5.56
N LEU A 49 -10.23 12.92 5.21
CA LEU A 49 -10.86 12.72 3.91
C LEU A 49 -12.31 13.22 3.84
N GLY A 50 -12.90 13.66 4.96
CA GLY A 50 -14.28 14.15 5.03
C GLY A 50 -15.35 13.07 5.20
N ARG A 51 -14.98 11.79 5.06
CA ARG A 51 -15.87 10.63 5.22
C ARG A 51 -15.13 9.44 5.84
N ILE A 52 -15.89 8.50 6.41
CA ILE A 52 -15.32 7.20 6.77
C ILE A 52 -15.05 6.45 5.47
N ASP A 53 -13.80 6.05 5.25
CA ASP A 53 -13.34 5.52 3.97
C ASP A 53 -12.73 4.12 4.15
N LEU A 54 -13.36 3.13 3.51
CA LEU A 54 -12.94 1.73 3.60
C LEU A 54 -11.61 1.49 2.88
N PHE A 55 -11.38 2.17 1.76
CA PHE A 55 -10.13 2.07 1.01
C PHE A 55 -8.96 2.59 1.83
N ALA A 56 -9.13 3.69 2.56
CA ALA A 56 -8.18 4.16 3.56
C ALA A 56 -7.98 3.15 4.69
N GLY A 57 -9.04 2.48 5.17
CA GLY A 57 -8.93 1.40 6.17
C GLY A 57 -8.09 0.21 5.69
N LEU A 58 -8.32 -0.25 4.46
CA LEU A 58 -7.54 -1.34 3.83
C LEU A 58 -6.08 -0.94 3.62
N ASN A 59 -5.84 0.27 3.09
CA ASN A 59 -4.50 0.82 2.97
C ASN A 59 -3.84 1.08 4.34
N GLY A 60 -4.62 1.36 5.39
CA GLY A 60 -4.16 1.44 6.77
C GLY A 60 -3.60 0.11 7.28
N ALA A 61 -4.24 -1.01 6.94
CA ALA A 61 -3.71 -2.35 7.24
C ALA A 61 -2.34 -2.55 6.58
N LEU A 62 -2.23 -2.23 5.30
CA LEU A 62 -0.99 -2.36 4.52
C LEU A 62 0.09 -1.43 5.06
N ALA A 63 -0.22 -0.16 5.31
CA ALA A 63 0.70 0.81 5.86
C ALA A 63 1.22 0.40 7.24
N GLY A 64 0.36 -0.20 8.09
CA GLY A 64 0.77 -0.74 9.37
C GLY A 64 1.75 -1.91 9.23
N LEU A 65 1.46 -2.84 8.31
CA LEU A 65 2.34 -3.97 7.96
C LEU A 65 3.68 -3.50 7.37
N VAL A 66 3.65 -2.54 6.45
CA VAL A 66 4.85 -1.94 5.85
C VAL A 66 5.69 -1.26 6.92
N ALA A 67 5.09 -0.43 7.77
CA ALA A 67 5.82 0.35 8.76
C ALA A 67 6.57 -0.53 9.78
N ILE A 68 6.00 -1.67 10.19
CA ILE A 68 6.66 -2.55 11.16
C ILE A 68 7.75 -3.44 10.54
N THR A 69 7.76 -3.61 9.22
CA THR A 69 8.68 -4.51 8.48
C THR A 69 10.16 -4.25 8.77
N ALA A 70 10.54 -3.01 9.06
CA ALA A 70 11.95 -2.65 9.26
C ALA A 70 12.56 -3.16 10.59
N GLY A 71 11.74 -3.52 11.57
CA GLY A 71 12.24 -4.00 12.86
C GLY A 71 11.18 -4.69 13.70
N PRO A 72 10.47 -5.72 13.18
CA PRO A 72 9.45 -6.42 13.95
C PRO A 72 10.06 -7.29 15.07
N ASP A 73 11.35 -7.59 15.01
CA ASP A 73 12.14 -8.42 15.94
C ASP A 73 12.81 -7.61 17.06
N ILE A 74 13.08 -6.31 16.80
CA ILE A 74 13.83 -5.43 17.71
C ILE A 74 12.94 -4.46 18.52
N VAL A 75 11.61 -4.58 18.43
CA VAL A 75 10.66 -3.74 19.19
C VAL A 75 9.67 -4.58 19.99
N ASP A 76 9.10 -3.97 21.03
CA ASP A 76 8.00 -4.57 21.78
C ASP A 76 6.63 -4.33 21.11
N ALA A 77 5.61 -5.02 21.63
CA ALA A 77 4.23 -4.96 21.13
C ALA A 77 3.62 -3.54 21.17
N ARG A 78 4.02 -2.70 22.13
CA ARG A 78 3.48 -1.33 22.27
C ARG A 78 4.03 -0.44 21.16
N TRP A 79 5.32 -0.57 20.90
CA TRP A 79 5.97 0.07 19.76
C TRP A 79 5.40 -0.43 18.43
N ALA A 80 5.11 -1.72 18.29
CA ALA A 80 4.49 -2.25 17.06
C ALA A 80 3.12 -1.59 16.77
N VAL A 81 2.27 -1.45 17.79
CA VAL A 81 0.99 -0.73 17.67
C VAL A 81 1.22 0.73 17.29
N PHE A 82 2.14 1.42 17.96
CA PHE A 82 2.43 2.83 17.69
C PHE A 82 2.97 3.06 16.27
N ILE A 83 3.95 2.26 15.85
CA ILE A 83 4.56 2.33 14.51
C ILE A 83 3.48 2.09 13.45
N GLY A 84 2.64 1.07 13.63
CA GLY A 84 1.55 0.77 12.70
C GLY A 84 0.50 1.88 12.62
N ALA A 85 0.10 2.44 13.76
CA ALA A 85 -0.84 3.55 13.84
C ALA A 85 -0.32 4.80 13.11
N VAL A 86 0.93 5.22 13.39
CA VAL A 86 1.53 6.38 12.71
C VAL A 86 1.71 6.10 11.21
N GLY A 87 2.09 4.88 10.83
CA GLY A 87 2.15 4.46 9.42
C GLY A 87 0.83 4.67 8.69
N ALA A 88 -0.29 4.30 9.32
CA ALA A 88 -1.63 4.52 8.77
C ALA A 88 -2.03 6.00 8.67
N VAL A 89 -1.63 6.84 9.65
CA VAL A 89 -1.83 8.30 9.55
C VAL A 89 -1.04 8.88 8.38
N VAL A 90 0.24 8.51 8.26
CA VAL A 90 1.13 8.94 7.16
C VAL A 90 0.55 8.51 5.81
N CYS A 91 0.08 7.26 5.70
CA CYS A 91 -0.57 6.77 4.49
C CYS A 91 -1.84 7.55 4.15
N THR A 92 -2.74 7.78 5.12
CA THR A 92 -4.01 8.51 4.90
C THR A 92 -3.76 9.96 4.48
N LEU A 93 -2.78 10.62 5.09
CA LEU A 93 -2.34 11.96 4.68
C LEU A 93 -1.72 11.94 3.27
N GLY A 94 -0.95 10.90 2.95
CA GLY A 94 -0.37 10.68 1.63
C GLY A 94 -1.41 10.51 0.53
N LEU A 95 -2.47 9.74 0.79
CA LEU A 95 -3.61 9.57 -0.12
C LEU A 95 -4.24 10.93 -0.44
N LYS A 96 -4.59 11.71 0.61
CA LYS A 96 -5.14 13.06 0.44
C LYS A 96 -4.19 13.98 -0.31
N PHE A 97 -2.88 13.90 -0.01
CA PHE A 97 -1.88 14.73 -0.65
C PHE A 97 -1.78 14.44 -2.15
N LEU A 98 -1.73 13.17 -2.56
CA LEU A 98 -1.66 12.80 -3.99
C LEU A 98 -2.95 13.19 -4.72
N GLU A 99 -4.12 12.97 -4.10
CA GLU A 99 -5.41 13.41 -4.64
C GLU A 99 -5.44 14.93 -4.88
N GLN A 100 -4.99 15.74 -3.90
CA GLN A 100 -4.90 17.19 -4.05
C GLN A 100 -3.95 17.63 -5.16
N ARG A 101 -2.95 16.80 -5.50
CA ARG A 101 -2.02 17.03 -6.61
C ARG A 101 -2.50 16.45 -7.93
N ARG A 102 -3.68 15.81 -7.97
CA ARG A 102 -4.22 15.10 -9.14
C ARG A 102 -3.26 14.03 -9.67
N ILE A 103 -2.53 13.40 -8.75
CA ILE A 103 -1.70 12.23 -9.05
C ILE A 103 -2.55 11.01 -8.75
N ASP A 104 -2.91 10.29 -9.80
CA ASP A 104 -3.73 9.10 -9.70
C ASP A 104 -2.87 7.86 -9.39
N ASP A 105 -2.76 7.53 -8.11
CA ASP A 105 -2.15 6.30 -7.62
C ASP A 105 -3.25 5.27 -7.37
N VAL A 106 -3.52 4.46 -8.39
CA VAL A 106 -4.67 3.55 -8.52
C VAL A 106 -4.98 2.75 -7.25
N VAL A 107 -3.95 2.29 -6.54
CA VAL A 107 -4.11 1.44 -5.34
C VAL A 107 -3.58 2.08 -4.05
N GLY A 108 -3.03 3.30 -4.12
CA GLY A 108 -2.37 3.93 -2.98
C GLY A 108 -1.01 3.30 -2.65
N ALA A 109 -0.30 2.78 -3.65
CA ALA A 109 0.97 2.12 -3.46
C ALA A 109 2.04 3.05 -2.87
N VAL A 110 2.10 4.31 -3.34
CA VAL A 110 3.10 5.27 -2.87
C VAL A 110 2.87 5.64 -1.40
N PRO A 111 1.65 6.03 -0.95
CA PRO A 111 1.43 6.30 0.47
C PRO A 111 1.62 5.07 1.37
N ALA A 112 1.12 3.90 0.97
CA ALA A 112 1.19 2.70 1.79
C ALA A 112 2.60 2.09 1.86
N HIS A 113 3.38 2.12 0.78
CA HIS A 113 4.70 1.51 0.73
C HIS A 113 5.83 2.52 0.92
N LEU A 114 5.87 3.59 0.14
CA LEU A 114 6.96 4.56 0.21
C LEU A 114 6.86 5.39 1.49
N PHE A 115 5.74 6.08 1.72
CA PHE A 115 5.65 7.00 2.85
C PHE A 115 5.64 6.27 4.19
N ALA A 116 4.80 5.24 4.34
CA ALA A 116 4.78 4.44 5.57
C ALA A 116 6.06 3.63 5.76
N GLY A 117 6.73 3.18 4.68
CA GLY A 117 8.01 2.49 4.74
C GLY A 117 9.14 3.39 5.23
N VAL A 118 9.24 4.62 4.70
CA VAL A 118 10.19 5.63 5.21
C VAL A 118 9.96 5.88 6.69
N TRP A 119 8.70 6.07 7.11
CA TRP A 119 8.37 6.19 8.52
C TRP A 119 8.85 4.98 9.33
N GLY A 120 8.52 3.76 8.90
CA GLY A 120 8.89 2.51 9.58
C GLY A 120 10.39 2.35 9.77
N THR A 121 11.16 2.61 8.72
CA THR A 121 12.64 2.57 8.77
C THR A 121 13.20 3.57 9.77
N LEU A 122 12.68 4.80 9.80
CA LEU A 122 13.13 5.82 10.76
C LEU A 122 12.66 5.50 12.20
N ALA A 123 11.48 4.91 12.35
CA ALA A 123 10.94 4.52 13.64
C ALA A 123 11.82 3.50 14.37
N THR A 124 12.57 2.66 13.67
CA THR A 124 13.57 1.76 14.30
C THR A 124 14.64 2.52 15.09
N SER A 125 14.99 3.74 14.67
CA SER A 125 15.95 4.58 15.38
C SER A 125 15.39 5.10 16.69
N ILE A 126 14.09 5.38 16.72
CA ILE A 126 13.38 5.90 17.88
C ILE A 126 13.04 4.78 18.87
N ALA A 127 12.52 3.67 18.37
CA ALA A 127 11.99 2.58 19.18
C ALA A 127 13.06 1.60 19.68
N ALA A 128 14.11 1.37 18.87
CA ALA A 128 15.12 0.34 19.13
C ALA A 128 16.57 0.88 19.16
N GLY A 129 16.76 2.20 19.01
CA GLY A 129 18.08 2.82 19.09
C GLY A 129 18.97 2.61 17.87
N ALA A 130 18.40 2.22 16.72
CA ALA A 130 19.16 2.18 15.47
C ALA A 130 19.76 3.57 15.13
N ASN A 131 20.89 3.59 14.44
CA ASN A 131 21.53 4.87 14.10
C ASN A 131 20.71 5.60 13.03
N LEU A 132 20.15 6.76 13.40
CA LEU A 132 19.31 7.56 12.51
C LEU A 132 20.02 7.97 11.21
N GLY A 133 21.30 8.31 11.27
CA GLY A 133 22.09 8.68 10.09
C GLY A 133 22.24 7.51 9.11
N VAL A 134 22.42 6.29 9.62
CA VAL A 134 22.47 5.07 8.81
C VAL A 134 21.11 4.77 8.18
N GLN A 135 20.01 4.89 8.95
CA GLN A 135 18.67 4.66 8.42
C GLN A 135 18.28 5.67 7.35
N LEU A 136 18.59 6.96 7.55
CA LEU A 136 18.40 8.01 6.54
C LEU A 136 19.22 7.74 5.28
N LEU A 137 20.49 7.37 5.44
CA LEU A 137 21.34 7.01 4.31
C LEU A 137 20.74 5.83 3.54
N GLY A 138 20.24 4.80 4.22
CA GLY A 138 19.56 3.66 3.61
C GLY A 138 18.34 4.08 2.80
N VAL A 139 17.44 4.88 3.40
CA VAL A 139 16.25 5.41 2.73
C VAL A 139 16.60 6.19 1.47
N VAL A 140 17.56 7.13 1.55
CA VAL A 140 17.97 7.95 0.41
C VAL A 140 18.65 7.10 -0.66
N SER A 141 19.51 6.16 -0.27
CA SER A 141 20.24 5.30 -1.21
C SER A 141 19.29 4.40 -2.00
N VAL A 142 18.36 3.73 -1.31
CA VAL A 142 17.35 2.88 -1.96
C VAL A 142 16.40 3.75 -2.80
N GLY A 143 15.95 4.89 -2.27
CA GLY A 143 15.07 5.80 -3.00
C GLY A 143 15.71 6.32 -4.30
N ALA A 144 16.95 6.77 -4.25
CA ALA A 144 17.69 7.25 -5.43
C ALA A 144 17.90 6.14 -6.45
N PHE A 145 18.29 4.93 -5.99
CA PHE A 145 18.49 3.78 -6.87
C PHE A 145 17.20 3.34 -7.55
N VAL A 146 16.12 3.13 -6.78
CA VAL A 146 14.84 2.64 -7.32
C VAL A 146 14.20 3.70 -8.21
N PHE A 147 14.11 4.97 -7.77
CA PHE A 147 13.52 6.02 -8.59
C PHE A 147 14.32 6.26 -9.87
N GLY A 148 15.65 6.38 -9.77
CA GLY A 148 16.52 6.58 -10.93
C GLY A 148 16.48 5.40 -11.90
N GLY A 149 16.58 4.18 -11.39
CA GLY A 149 16.51 2.95 -12.18
C GLY A 149 15.16 2.77 -12.86
N SER A 150 14.06 2.95 -12.13
CA SER A 150 12.71 2.88 -12.70
C SER A 150 12.47 3.99 -13.73
N PHE A 151 12.91 5.23 -13.47
CA PHE A 151 12.76 6.33 -14.44
C PHE A 151 13.46 6.03 -15.75
N VAL A 152 14.71 5.54 -15.69
CA VAL A 152 15.45 5.13 -16.88
C VAL A 152 14.76 3.94 -17.57
N GLY A 153 14.42 2.90 -16.82
CA GLY A 153 13.76 1.70 -17.34
C GLY A 153 12.45 2.02 -18.06
N TRP A 154 11.54 2.75 -17.40
CA TRP A 154 10.26 3.15 -18.00
C TRP A 154 10.46 4.05 -19.22
N THR A 155 11.42 4.97 -19.21
CA THR A 155 11.72 5.82 -20.38
C THR A 155 12.23 5.00 -21.56
N VAL A 156 13.07 3.99 -21.32
CA VAL A 156 13.56 3.10 -22.37
C VAL A 156 12.41 2.28 -22.95
N LEU A 157 11.59 1.65 -22.09
CA LEU A 157 10.43 0.85 -22.52
C LEU A 157 9.43 1.68 -23.33
N GLU A 158 9.15 2.91 -22.89
CA GLU A 158 8.26 3.83 -23.61
C GLU A 158 8.79 4.17 -25.01
N LYS A 159 10.10 4.32 -25.17
CA LYS A 159 10.72 4.63 -26.47
C LYS A 159 10.87 3.43 -27.39
N THR A 160 10.88 2.20 -26.88
CA THR A 160 11.14 1.00 -27.68
C THR A 160 9.88 0.20 -27.98
N MET A 161 9.00 0.01 -27.00
CA MET A 161 7.80 -0.83 -27.11
C MET A 161 6.51 -0.05 -26.86
N GLY A 162 6.58 1.08 -26.13
CA GLY A 162 5.41 1.78 -25.60
C GLY A 162 4.86 1.05 -24.37
N VAL A 163 4.50 1.80 -23.32
CA VAL A 163 4.01 1.24 -22.05
C VAL A 163 2.52 1.47 -21.86
N ARG A 164 1.97 2.58 -22.41
CA ARG A 164 0.55 2.90 -22.29
C ARG A 164 -0.22 2.39 -23.50
N VAL A 165 -1.39 1.78 -23.22
CA VAL A 165 -2.35 1.39 -24.25
C VAL A 165 -2.92 2.61 -24.99
N SER A 166 -3.45 2.39 -26.19
CA SER A 166 -4.12 3.45 -26.94
C SER A 166 -5.36 3.97 -26.19
N ARG A 167 -5.76 5.22 -26.44
CA ARG A 167 -6.95 5.82 -25.81
C ARG A 167 -8.23 5.01 -26.05
N THR A 168 -8.39 4.44 -27.25
CA THR A 168 -9.54 3.58 -27.57
C THR A 168 -9.56 2.32 -26.72
N VAL A 169 -8.40 1.72 -26.46
CA VAL A 169 -8.28 0.55 -25.56
C VAL A 169 -8.50 0.95 -24.10
N GLU A 170 -8.01 2.13 -23.69
CA GLU A 170 -8.23 2.66 -22.34
C GLU A 170 -9.73 2.90 -22.06
N GLU A 171 -10.48 3.41 -23.05
CA GLU A 171 -11.92 3.65 -22.96
C GLU A 171 -12.74 2.34 -23.02
N LEU A 172 -12.30 1.35 -23.80
CA LEU A 172 -12.96 0.04 -23.90
C LEU A 172 -12.72 -0.85 -22.67
N GLY A 173 -11.55 -0.72 -22.02
CA GLY A 173 -11.07 -1.61 -20.97
C GLY A 173 -10.12 -2.68 -21.53
N GLN A 174 -9.02 -2.93 -20.81
CA GLN A 174 -7.98 -3.86 -21.25
C GLN A 174 -8.45 -5.32 -21.33
N ASP A 175 -9.36 -5.75 -20.46
CA ASP A 175 -9.88 -7.12 -20.49
C ASP A 175 -10.58 -7.42 -21.83
N ALA A 176 -11.44 -6.51 -22.31
CA ALA A 176 -12.12 -6.66 -23.59
C ALA A 176 -11.14 -6.59 -24.78
N ALA A 177 -10.16 -5.70 -24.73
CA ALA A 177 -9.20 -5.51 -25.82
C ALA A 177 -8.17 -6.65 -25.93
N GLU A 178 -7.68 -7.18 -24.81
CA GLU A 178 -6.60 -8.18 -24.77
C GLU A 178 -7.12 -9.61 -24.67
N LEU A 179 -8.21 -9.83 -23.95
CA LEU A 179 -8.76 -11.17 -23.66
C LEU A 179 -10.06 -11.46 -24.42
N GLY A 180 -10.67 -10.44 -25.05
CA GLY A 180 -11.95 -10.59 -25.75
C GLY A 180 -13.13 -10.92 -24.83
N LEU A 181 -12.97 -10.68 -23.53
CA LEU A 181 -13.94 -10.98 -22.49
C LEU A 181 -14.01 -9.80 -21.52
N GLU A 182 -15.21 -9.47 -21.06
CA GLU A 182 -15.39 -8.51 -19.98
C GLU A 182 -15.26 -9.22 -18.63
N ALA A 183 -14.59 -8.60 -17.66
CA ALA A 183 -14.43 -9.19 -16.33
C ALA A 183 -15.76 -9.29 -15.55
N TYR A 184 -16.73 -8.43 -15.88
CA TYR A 184 -18.02 -8.31 -15.21
C TYR A 184 -19.17 -8.10 -16.22
N PRO A 185 -19.47 -9.10 -17.07
CA PRO A 185 -20.44 -8.97 -18.17
C PRO A 185 -21.86 -8.62 -17.70
N GLU A 186 -22.18 -8.84 -16.43
CA GLU A 186 -23.47 -8.50 -15.81
C GLU A 186 -23.65 -7.03 -15.41
N PHE A 187 -22.57 -6.22 -15.40
CA PHE A 187 -22.62 -4.78 -15.08
C PHE A 187 -22.58 -3.88 -16.32
N VAL A 188 -22.30 -4.45 -17.50
CA VAL A 188 -22.53 -3.78 -18.77
C VAL A 188 -24.03 -3.91 -19.04
N LEU A 189 -24.77 -2.85 -18.68
CA LEU A 189 -26.16 -2.70 -19.09
C LEU A 189 -26.25 -3.04 -20.57
N MET A 190 -26.81 -4.22 -20.90
CA MET A 190 -27.47 -4.36 -22.18
C MET A 190 -28.48 -3.21 -22.20
N VAL A 191 -28.31 -2.26 -23.09
CA VAL A 191 -29.42 -1.40 -23.48
C VAL A 191 -30.53 -2.37 -23.85
N ASP A 192 -31.57 -2.41 -23.02
CA ASP A 192 -32.71 -3.28 -23.28
C ASP A 192 -33.22 -2.93 -24.68
N PRO A 193 -33.30 -3.87 -25.64
CA PRO A 193 -33.78 -3.57 -26.98
C PRO A 193 -35.17 -2.91 -26.98
N ASP A 194 -35.90 -3.05 -25.87
CA ASP A 194 -37.23 -2.48 -25.66
C ASP A 194 -37.24 -1.09 -24.99
N GLU A 195 -36.10 -0.54 -24.53
CA GLU A 195 -35.99 0.84 -24.02
C GLU A 195 -35.93 1.90 -25.15
N GLY A 196 -36.53 1.58 -26.30
CA GLY A 196 -36.78 2.48 -27.41
C GLY A 196 -38.20 3.09 -27.43
N GLN A 197 -39.04 2.86 -26.42
CA GLN A 197 -40.41 3.38 -26.41
C GLN A 197 -40.83 3.93 -25.05
N ASP A 198 -40.52 5.19 -24.80
CA ASP A 198 -41.50 6.26 -24.52
C ASP A 198 -40.83 7.42 -23.80
N TYR A 199 -40.47 8.46 -24.56
CA TYR A 199 -40.04 9.76 -24.02
C TYR A 199 -41.13 10.83 -24.21
N ARG A 200 -42.42 10.44 -24.15
CA ARG A 200 -43.54 11.39 -24.02
C ARG A 200 -43.82 11.63 -22.53
N ASP A 201 -43.21 12.70 -22.01
CA ASP A 201 -43.86 13.98 -21.60
C ASP A 201 -44.41 13.95 -20.17
N PRO A 202 -44.44 15.09 -19.44
CA PRO A 202 -44.09 16.46 -19.82
C PRO A 202 -42.89 17.08 -19.08
#